data_AF-A0A9P0MH42-F1
#
_entry.id   AF-A0A9P0MH42-F1
#
_cell.length_a   1.000
_cell.length_b   1.000
_cell.length_c   1.000
_cell.angle_alpha   90.00
_cell.angle_beta   90.00
_cell.angle_gamma   90.00
#
_symmetry.space_group_name_H-M   'P 1'
#
loop_
_entity.id
_entity.type
_entity.pdbx_description
1 polymer ?
#
loop_
_entity_poly.entity_id
_entity_poly.type
_entity_poly.pdbx_seq_one_letter_code
_entity_poly.pdbx_strand_id
1 'polypeptide(L)'
;MGLLRVLRCGKDNKADMVPADYVVNSCLAVAWDVASMKTLNNNKETQDQESREEKFDKEIPVYNFVCTPEQPITWDEFQHLSTKHAPQIPTDKIVWRHMLFMVKNKYLYNVLVFLLHTIPAYLIDFIIICLGKKPLLVKGYQKINKFSDVIAYFSSNEWEFKNANTQALWNRMKKTDRQLFEFSMKLVNWDMYFYTYTRGARTYLVKDKLDEDSLRRGKAKYYKLFVAHYALCGLLLFLVFKFFMLIFGLLL
;
A
#
# COMPACT_ATOMS: atom_id res chain seq x y z
N MET A 1 -8.55 -0.51 8.53
CA MET A 1 -9.73 0.37 8.72
C MET A 1 -10.98 -0.06 7.95
N GLY A 2 -10.86 -0.78 6.81
CA GLY A 2 -12.03 -1.34 6.11
C GLY A 2 -12.86 -0.33 5.32
N LEU A 3 -12.26 0.81 4.96
CA LEU A 3 -12.91 1.88 4.20
C LEU A 3 -12.68 1.71 2.69
N LEU A 4 -11.42 1.52 2.25
CA LEU A 4 -11.12 1.17 0.87
C LEU A 4 -11.58 -0.27 0.59
N ARG A 5 -12.54 -0.43 -0.33
CA ARG A 5 -13.08 -1.75 -0.72
C ARG A 5 -12.78 -2.20 -2.14
N VAL A 6 -12.44 -1.27 -3.01
CA VAL A 6 -12.19 -1.52 -4.43
C VAL A 6 -11.01 -0.66 -4.81
N LEU A 7 -10.00 -1.24 -5.45
CA LEU A 7 -8.84 -0.54 -5.97
C LEU A 7 -8.64 -0.90 -7.43
N ARG A 8 -8.37 0.11 -8.27
CA ARG A 8 -8.07 -0.13 -9.68
C ARG A 8 -6.61 -0.59 -9.80
N CYS A 9 -6.42 -1.88 -10.05
CA CYS A 9 -5.11 -2.52 -9.93
C CYS A 9 -5.07 -3.84 -10.71
N GLY A 10 -3.91 -4.17 -11.29
CA GLY A 10 -3.59 -5.52 -11.78
C GLY A 10 -2.96 -6.34 -10.66
N LYS A 11 -3.63 -7.42 -10.23
CA LYS A 11 -3.17 -8.25 -9.10
C LYS A 11 -1.77 -8.82 -9.28
N ASP A 12 -1.49 -9.28 -10.49
CA ASP A 12 -0.22 -9.91 -10.85
C ASP A 12 0.86 -8.89 -11.19
N ASN A 13 0.51 -7.59 -11.26
CA ASN A 13 1.48 -6.55 -11.48
C ASN A 13 2.34 -6.36 -10.23
N LYS A 14 3.60 -5.97 -10.43
CA LYS A 14 4.50 -5.63 -9.32
C LYS A 14 4.06 -4.33 -8.66
N ALA A 15 4.09 -4.33 -7.34
CA ALA A 15 3.90 -3.19 -6.49
C ALA A 15 5.28 -2.65 -6.09
N ASP A 16 5.79 -1.66 -6.83
CA ASP A 16 7.06 -1.00 -6.52
C ASP A 16 6.94 -0.12 -5.27
N MET A 17 7.01 -0.78 -4.11
CA MET A 17 7.06 -0.15 -2.80
C MET A 17 8.36 -0.47 -2.09
N VAL A 18 8.82 0.49 -1.30
CA VAL A 18 10.08 0.40 -0.55
C VAL A 18 9.86 0.93 0.88
N PRO A 19 10.59 0.41 1.88
CA PRO A 19 10.56 0.97 3.23
C PRO A 19 11.04 2.43 3.24
N ALA A 20 10.32 3.31 3.93
CA ALA A 20 10.63 4.74 3.93
C ALA A 20 11.96 5.08 4.62
N ASP A 21 12.31 4.32 5.66
CA ASP A 21 13.61 4.38 6.34
C ASP A 21 14.76 3.98 5.41
N TYR A 22 14.55 2.97 4.55
CA TYR A 22 15.54 2.58 3.55
C TYR A 22 15.73 3.68 2.50
N VAL A 23 14.66 4.39 2.11
CA VAL A 23 14.75 5.56 1.23
C VAL A 23 15.67 6.62 1.85
N VAL A 24 15.45 6.97 3.13
CA VAL A 24 16.27 7.95 3.85
C VAL A 24 17.75 7.52 3.90
N ASN A 25 18.01 6.26 4.25
CA ASN A 25 19.37 5.71 4.28
C ASN A 25 20.03 5.75 2.90
N SER A 26 19.29 5.41 1.84
CA SER A 26 19.78 5.48 0.46
C SER A 26 20.12 6.92 0.06
N CYS A 27 19.30 7.91 0.45
CA CYS A 27 19.58 9.32 0.18
C CYS A 27 20.87 9.79 0.85
N LEU A 28 21.12 9.38 2.10
CA LEU A 28 22.35 9.71 2.81
C LEU A 28 23.58 9.07 2.14
N ALA A 29 23.47 7.81 1.73
CA ALA A 29 24.53 7.12 1.02
C ALA A 29 24.81 7.73 -0.36
N VAL A 30 23.76 8.13 -1.09
CA VAL A 30 23.89 8.83 -2.38
C VAL A 30 24.59 10.17 -2.19
N ALA A 31 24.21 10.95 -1.17
CA ALA A 31 24.86 12.22 -0.87
C ALA A 31 26.36 12.05 -0.59
N TRP A 32 26.73 11.04 0.21
CA TRP A 32 28.13 10.69 0.47
C TRP A 32 28.88 10.27 -0.81
N ASP A 33 28.29 9.44 -1.65
CA ASP A 33 28.96 8.92 -2.85
C ASP A 33 29.14 10.01 -3.91
N VAL A 34 28.16 10.90 -4.08
CA VAL A 34 28.28 12.08 -4.96
C VAL A 34 29.33 13.05 -4.44
N ALA A 35 29.38 13.31 -3.13
CA ALA A 35 30.43 14.15 -2.55
C ALA A 35 31.82 13.52 -2.74
N SER A 36 31.94 12.22 -2.52
CA SER A 36 33.18 11.47 -2.66
C SER A 36 33.70 11.42 -4.10
N MET A 37 32.80 11.42 -5.11
CA MET A 37 33.17 11.55 -6.52
C MET A 37 33.89 12.87 -6.84
N LYS A 38 33.51 13.97 -6.17
CA LYS A 38 34.09 15.31 -6.40
C LYS A 38 35.36 15.58 -5.60
N THR A 39 35.52 14.95 -4.44
CA THR A 39 36.60 15.31 -3.50
C THR A 39 37.82 14.38 -3.56
N LEU A 40 37.69 13.14 -4.02
CA LEU A 40 38.74 12.11 -3.92
C LEU A 40 39.76 12.07 -5.08
N ASN A 41 39.62 12.91 -6.10
CA ASN A 41 40.45 12.89 -7.31
C ASN A 41 41.69 13.80 -7.29
N ASN A 42 42.02 14.43 -6.16
CA ASN A 42 43.24 15.24 -6.04
C ASN A 42 44.55 14.41 -6.14
N ASN A 43 44.48 13.08 -6.16
CA ASN A 43 45.65 12.19 -6.34
C ASN A 43 45.64 11.61 -7.77
N LYS A 44 46.36 12.30 -8.68
CA LYS A 44 46.51 12.00 -10.12
C LYS A 44 47.45 10.81 -10.43
N GLU A 45 47.13 9.59 -10.00
CA GLU A 45 47.98 8.42 -10.29
C GLU A 45 47.38 7.34 -11.21
N THR A 46 46.22 7.57 -11.84
CA THR A 46 45.66 6.61 -12.81
C THR A 46 45.02 7.35 -13.99
N GLN A 47 45.80 7.59 -15.05
CA GLN A 47 45.40 8.31 -16.27
C GLN A 47 44.80 7.42 -17.38
N ASP A 48 44.68 6.10 -17.17
CA ASP A 48 44.26 5.16 -18.24
C ASP A 48 42.78 4.72 -18.17
N GLN A 49 41.99 5.22 -17.20
CA GLN A 49 40.55 5.00 -17.13
C GLN A 49 39.84 6.34 -16.91
N GLU A 50 38.77 6.59 -17.68
CA GLU A 50 37.91 7.76 -17.49
C GLU A 50 37.53 7.88 -16.02
N SER A 51 37.96 8.98 -15.39
CA SER A 51 37.81 9.11 -13.95
C SER A 51 36.32 9.22 -13.59
N ARG A 52 35.93 8.82 -12.37
CA ARG A 52 34.51 8.91 -11.93
C ARG A 52 33.97 10.34 -11.98
N GLU A 53 34.85 11.33 -11.89
CA GLU A 53 34.54 12.75 -12.01
C GLU A 53 34.28 13.15 -13.46
N GLU A 54 35.13 12.73 -14.41
CA GLU A 54 34.89 12.97 -15.85
C GLU A 54 33.57 12.34 -16.31
N LYS A 55 33.25 11.14 -15.78
CA LYS A 55 31.95 10.50 -16.05
C LYS A 55 30.78 11.26 -15.41
N PHE A 56 30.96 11.82 -14.21
CA PHE A 56 29.94 12.63 -13.53
C PHE A 56 29.65 13.94 -14.27
N ASP A 57 30.68 14.60 -14.78
CA ASP A 57 30.56 15.85 -15.54
C ASP A 57 29.92 15.63 -16.92
N LYS A 58 30.07 14.42 -17.49
CA LYS A 58 29.38 14.01 -18.72
C LYS A 58 27.95 13.53 -18.49
N GLU A 59 27.69 12.81 -17.39
CA GLU A 59 26.39 12.21 -17.09
C GLU A 59 26.10 12.22 -15.58
N ILE A 60 25.04 12.94 -15.18
CA ILE A 60 24.59 12.99 -13.79
C ILE A 60 24.10 11.60 -13.36
N PRO A 61 24.68 10.96 -12.33
CA PRO A 61 24.28 9.62 -11.93
C PRO A 61 22.87 9.62 -11.34
N VAL A 62 22.01 8.76 -11.88
CA VAL A 62 20.65 8.54 -11.35
C VAL A 62 20.61 7.27 -10.50
N TYR A 63 20.13 7.39 -9.27
CA TYR A 63 20.00 6.29 -8.31
C TYR A 63 18.51 5.95 -8.13
N ASN A 64 18.02 4.96 -8.87
CA ASN A 64 16.66 4.47 -8.68
C ASN A 64 16.62 3.54 -7.46
N PHE A 65 15.80 3.87 -6.47
CA PHE A 65 15.56 3.01 -5.33
C PHE A 65 14.18 2.34 -5.45
N VAL A 66 14.20 1.05 -5.83
CA VAL A 66 13.03 0.26 -6.23
C VAL A 66 13.18 -1.18 -5.71
N CYS A 67 12.06 -1.88 -5.50
CA CYS A 67 12.09 -3.26 -5.02
C CYS A 67 12.16 -4.29 -6.15
N THR A 68 11.54 -4.02 -7.30
CA THR A 68 11.33 -4.99 -8.38
C THR A 68 12.57 -5.78 -8.82
N PRO A 69 13.76 -5.17 -9.02
CA PRO A 69 14.95 -5.90 -9.49
C PRO A 69 15.57 -6.86 -8.48
N GLU A 70 15.29 -6.70 -7.18
CA GLU A 70 15.99 -7.42 -6.11
C GLU A 70 15.04 -8.25 -5.24
N GLN A 71 13.89 -7.70 -4.89
CA GLN A 71 12.90 -8.33 -4.02
C GLN A 71 11.49 -7.85 -4.39
N PRO A 72 10.94 -8.30 -5.54
CA PRO A 72 9.63 -7.88 -6.00
C PRO A 72 8.52 -8.33 -5.04
N ILE A 73 7.41 -7.61 -5.09
CA ILE A 73 6.14 -7.98 -4.45
C ILE A 73 5.01 -7.64 -5.40
N THR A 74 4.07 -8.55 -5.60
CA THR A 74 2.86 -8.31 -6.40
C THR A 74 1.77 -7.64 -5.56
N TRP A 75 0.79 -7.02 -6.22
CA TRP A 75 -0.37 -6.49 -5.49
C TRP A 75 -1.20 -7.58 -4.80
N ASP A 76 -1.23 -8.81 -5.35
CA ASP A 76 -1.89 -9.94 -4.69
C ASP A 76 -1.15 -10.36 -3.40
N GLU A 77 0.18 -10.47 -3.44
CA GLU A 77 1.00 -10.74 -2.25
C GLU A 77 0.87 -9.64 -1.20
N PHE A 78 0.86 -8.37 -1.63
CA PHE A 78 0.56 -7.23 -0.75
C PHE A 78 -0.78 -7.42 -0.02
N GLN A 79 -1.83 -7.79 -0.76
CA GLN A 79 -3.16 -8.01 -0.21
C GLN A 79 -3.16 -9.21 0.75
N HIS A 80 -2.49 -10.29 0.38
CA HIS A 80 -2.36 -11.49 1.20
C HIS A 80 -1.67 -11.17 2.54
N LEU A 81 -0.49 -10.55 2.51
CA LEU A 81 0.27 -10.20 3.71
C LEU A 81 -0.48 -9.18 4.60
N SER A 82 -1.14 -8.19 3.98
CA SER A 82 -2.01 -7.26 4.70
C SER A 82 -3.17 -7.97 5.41
N THR A 83 -3.79 -8.95 4.74
CA THR A 83 -4.92 -9.74 5.27
C THR A 83 -4.46 -10.78 6.30
N LYS A 84 -3.22 -11.25 6.22
CA LYS A 84 -2.61 -12.14 7.22
C LYS A 84 -2.36 -11.41 8.54
N HIS A 85 -1.78 -10.20 8.50
CA HIS A 85 -1.29 -9.51 9.71
C HIS A 85 -2.31 -8.57 10.35
N ALA A 86 -3.08 -7.81 9.56
CA ALA A 86 -3.98 -6.79 10.12
C ALA A 86 -5.09 -7.34 11.05
N PRO A 87 -5.73 -8.50 10.77
CA PRO A 87 -6.78 -9.05 11.64
C PRO A 87 -6.28 -9.57 12.99
N GLN A 88 -4.97 -9.77 13.16
CA GLN A 88 -4.38 -10.22 14.43
C GLN A 88 -4.43 -9.13 15.51
N ILE A 89 -4.44 -7.87 15.08
CA ILE A 89 -4.43 -6.67 15.93
C ILE A 89 -5.58 -5.72 15.57
N PRO A 90 -6.85 -6.16 15.62
CA PRO A 90 -7.96 -5.33 15.18
C PRO A 90 -8.10 -4.09 16.07
N THR A 91 -8.43 -2.96 15.45
CA THR A 91 -8.70 -1.69 16.14
C THR A 91 -10.21 -1.48 16.27
N ASP A 92 -10.67 -0.88 17.37
CA ASP A 92 -12.08 -0.49 17.54
C ASP A 92 -12.49 0.71 16.65
N LYS A 93 -11.52 1.34 15.97
CA LYS A 93 -11.76 2.38 14.95
C LYS A 93 -12.07 1.83 13.56
N ILE A 94 -12.09 0.50 13.39
CA ILE A 94 -12.48 -0.13 12.13
C ILE A 94 -13.93 0.24 11.76
N VAL A 95 -14.18 0.57 10.49
CA VAL A 95 -15.50 0.99 10.00
C VAL A 95 -16.29 -0.20 9.46
N TRP A 96 -15.59 -1.12 8.79
CA TRP A 96 -16.16 -2.36 8.25
C TRP A 96 -15.12 -3.46 8.21
N ARG A 97 -15.55 -4.72 8.04
CA ARG A 97 -14.63 -5.83 7.81
C ARG A 97 -13.73 -5.54 6.59
N HIS A 98 -12.46 -5.94 6.66
CA HIS A 98 -11.57 -5.84 5.50
C HIS A 98 -12.11 -6.66 4.34
N MET A 99 -12.33 -5.99 3.22
CA MET A 99 -12.78 -6.56 1.95
C MET A 99 -12.22 -5.65 0.87
N LEU A 100 -11.20 -6.09 0.15
CA LEU A 100 -10.56 -5.34 -0.92
C LEU A 100 -10.66 -6.14 -2.22
N PHE A 101 -11.25 -5.52 -3.25
CA PHE A 101 -11.28 -6.05 -4.60
C PHE A 101 -10.30 -5.26 -5.46
N MET A 102 -9.33 -5.95 -6.05
CA MET A 102 -8.44 -5.38 -7.05
C MET A 102 -9.00 -5.67 -8.44
N VAL A 103 -9.29 -4.61 -9.20
CA VAL A 103 -10.02 -4.69 -10.47
C VAL A 103 -9.31 -3.87 -11.53
N LYS A 104 -8.86 -4.52 -12.61
CA LYS A 104 -8.16 -3.84 -13.71
C LYS A 104 -9.13 -3.12 -14.66
N ASN A 105 -10.30 -3.73 -14.93
CA ASN A 105 -11.32 -3.17 -15.83
C ASN A 105 -11.96 -1.90 -15.24
N LYS A 106 -11.85 -0.77 -15.95
CA LYS A 106 -12.33 0.53 -15.50
C LYS A 106 -13.85 0.58 -15.29
N TYR A 107 -14.63 -0.07 -16.15
CA TYR A 107 -16.09 -0.07 -16.05
C TYR A 107 -16.57 -0.86 -14.84
N LEU A 108 -16.04 -2.07 -14.66
CA LEU A 108 -16.32 -2.89 -13.48
C LEU A 108 -15.87 -2.18 -12.19
N TYR A 109 -14.69 -1.54 -12.21
CA TYR A 109 -14.21 -0.72 -11.10
C TYR A 109 -15.22 0.38 -10.75
N ASN A 110 -15.70 1.15 -11.72
CA ASN A 110 -16.67 2.23 -11.48
C ASN A 110 -18.00 1.71 -10.92
N VAL A 111 -18.51 0.59 -11.45
CA VAL A 111 -19.72 -0.07 -10.94
C VAL A 111 -19.53 -0.49 -9.47
N LEU A 112 -18.40 -1.14 -9.15
CA LEU A 112 -18.12 -1.58 -7.79
C LEU A 112 -17.86 -0.42 -6.83
N VAL A 113 -17.19 0.65 -7.25
CA VAL A 113 -17.05 1.87 -6.45
C VAL A 113 -18.42 2.48 -6.17
N PHE A 114 -19.29 2.57 -7.17
CA PHE A 114 -20.64 3.08 -6.99
C PHE A 114 -21.42 2.24 -5.95
N LEU A 115 -21.40 0.91 -6.08
CA LEU A 115 -22.14 0.00 -5.20
C LEU A 115 -21.55 -0.13 -3.79
N LEU A 116 -20.22 -0.16 -3.66
CA LEU A 116 -19.54 -0.49 -2.41
C LEU A 116 -19.00 0.73 -1.66
N HIS A 117 -18.80 1.86 -2.33
CA HIS A 117 -18.34 3.11 -1.73
C HIS A 117 -19.45 4.16 -1.73
N THR A 118 -19.95 4.54 -2.92
CA THR A 118 -20.86 5.70 -3.08
C THR A 118 -22.20 5.46 -2.39
N ILE A 119 -22.97 4.44 -2.78
CA ILE A 119 -24.29 4.18 -2.19
C ILE A 119 -24.20 4.04 -0.65
N PRO A 120 -23.31 3.20 -0.09
CA PRO A 120 -23.22 3.05 1.37
C PRO A 120 -22.81 4.35 2.08
N ALA A 121 -21.92 5.14 1.49
CA ALA A 121 -21.50 6.41 2.08
C ALA A 121 -22.65 7.41 2.21
N TYR A 122 -23.41 7.61 1.14
CA TYR A 122 -24.55 8.52 1.14
C TYR A 122 -25.67 8.04 2.06
N LEU A 123 -25.97 6.73 2.07
CA LEU A 123 -26.98 6.16 2.96
C LEU A 123 -26.62 6.36 4.43
N ILE A 124 -25.38 6.06 4.81
CA ILE A 124 -24.93 6.19 6.20
C ILE A 124 -24.84 7.67 6.60
N ASP A 125 -24.28 8.53 5.75
CA ASP A 125 -24.19 9.96 6.06
C ASP A 125 -25.60 10.60 6.15
N PHE A 126 -26.56 10.16 5.34
CA PHE A 126 -27.97 10.60 5.46
C PHE A 126 -28.55 10.22 6.82
N ILE A 127 -28.38 8.96 7.26
CA ILE A 127 -28.82 8.52 8.60
C ILE A 127 -28.14 9.35 9.70
N ILE A 128 -26.84 9.61 9.58
CA ILE A 128 -26.08 10.43 10.52
C ILE A 128 -26.63 11.87 10.59
N ILE A 129 -27.00 12.46 9.45
CA ILE A 129 -27.64 13.78 9.37
C ILE A 129 -29.01 13.77 10.06
N CYS A 130 -29.84 12.75 9.79
CA CYS A 130 -31.15 12.60 10.45
C CYS A 130 -31.03 12.47 11.98
N LEU A 131 -29.91 11.92 12.46
CA LEU A 131 -29.58 11.83 13.88
C LEU A 131 -28.91 13.10 14.45
N GLY A 132 -28.88 14.21 13.69
CA GLY A 132 -28.30 15.49 14.11
C GLY A 132 -26.77 15.48 14.22
N LYS A 133 -26.10 14.50 13.61
CA LYS A 133 -24.64 14.33 13.68
C LYS A 133 -23.98 14.78 12.38
N LYS A 134 -22.67 15.04 12.45
CA LYS A 134 -21.87 15.49 11.29
C LYS A 134 -21.55 14.31 10.36
N PRO A 135 -21.93 14.36 9.07
CA PRO A 135 -21.57 13.34 8.08
C PRO A 135 -20.06 13.38 7.75
N LEU A 136 -19.46 12.22 7.47
CA LEU A 136 -18.01 12.08 7.26
C LEU A 136 -17.64 11.13 6.12
N LEU A 137 -18.46 10.13 5.79
CA LEU A 137 -18.06 9.05 4.89
C LEU A 137 -17.94 9.52 3.44
N VAL A 138 -18.85 10.36 2.95
CA VAL A 138 -18.79 10.88 1.57
C VAL A 138 -17.47 11.63 1.34
N LYS A 139 -17.08 12.51 2.28
CA LYS A 139 -15.80 13.22 2.24
C LYS A 139 -14.60 12.27 2.32
N GLY A 140 -14.71 11.21 3.12
CA GLY A 140 -13.69 10.15 3.19
C GLY A 140 -13.48 9.45 1.86
N TYR A 141 -14.57 9.04 1.20
CA TYR A 141 -14.50 8.36 -0.09
C TYR A 141 -14.06 9.29 -1.23
N GLN A 142 -14.39 10.58 -1.21
CA GLN A 142 -13.82 11.55 -2.17
C GLN A 142 -12.28 11.55 -2.14
N LYS A 143 -11.68 11.50 -0.94
CA LYS A 143 -10.21 11.42 -0.80
C LYS A 143 -9.67 10.07 -1.29
N ILE A 144 -10.36 8.98 -0.97
CA ILE A 144 -9.98 7.63 -1.43
C ILE A 144 -10.04 7.51 -2.95
N ASN A 145 -11.09 8.03 -3.58
CA ASN A 145 -11.25 8.00 -5.03
C ASN A 145 -10.16 8.82 -5.70
N LYS A 146 -9.89 10.04 -5.21
CA LYS A 146 -8.77 10.86 -5.70
C LYS A 146 -7.43 10.12 -5.60
N PHE A 147 -7.15 9.48 -4.46
CA PHE A 147 -5.93 8.67 -4.31
C PHE A 147 -5.90 7.51 -5.32
N SER A 148 -7.00 6.76 -5.43
CA SER A 148 -7.10 5.60 -6.33
C SER A 148 -6.92 6.00 -7.79
N ASP A 149 -7.45 7.14 -8.22
CA ASP A 149 -7.29 7.66 -9.58
C ASP A 149 -5.84 8.04 -9.88
N VAL A 150 -5.14 8.66 -8.94
CA VAL A 150 -3.72 9.02 -9.08
C VAL A 150 -2.85 7.77 -9.24
N ILE A 151 -3.09 6.73 -8.44
CA ILE A 151 -2.25 5.53 -8.49
C ILE A 151 -2.63 4.55 -9.60
N ALA A 152 -3.84 4.66 -10.16
CA ALA A 152 -4.39 3.69 -11.11
C ALA A 152 -3.47 3.42 -12.31
N TYR A 153 -2.75 4.43 -12.81
CA TYR A 153 -1.83 4.27 -13.93
C TYR A 153 -0.64 3.37 -13.57
N PHE A 154 -0.10 3.53 -12.37
CA PHE A 154 1.05 2.76 -11.88
C PHE A 154 0.63 1.37 -11.42
N SER A 155 -0.52 1.24 -10.75
CA SER A 155 -1.02 -0.04 -10.24
C SER A 155 -1.65 -0.94 -11.30
N SER A 156 -2.04 -0.41 -12.47
CA SER A 156 -2.68 -1.20 -13.54
C SER A 156 -1.74 -1.60 -14.68
N ASN A 157 -0.53 -1.04 -14.72
CA ASN A 157 0.49 -1.35 -15.71
C ASN A 157 1.73 -1.95 -15.02
N GLU A 158 2.53 -2.69 -15.79
CA GLU A 158 3.81 -3.23 -15.32
C GLU A 158 4.94 -2.30 -15.77
N TRP A 159 5.94 -2.15 -14.92
CA TRP A 159 7.06 -1.24 -15.14
C TRP A 159 8.37 -1.98 -14.93
N GLU A 160 9.29 -1.81 -15.87
CA GLU A 160 10.65 -2.31 -15.71
C GLU A 160 11.51 -1.19 -15.16
N PHE A 161 11.99 -1.36 -13.93
CA PHE A 161 12.93 -0.45 -13.30
C PHE A 161 14.33 -1.05 -13.29
N LYS A 162 15.35 -0.21 -13.49
CA LYS A 162 16.76 -0.58 -13.34
C LYS A 162 17.36 0.16 -12.16
N ASN A 163 18.13 -0.53 -11.32
CA ASN A 163 18.75 0.04 -10.12
C ASN A 163 20.27 -0.21 -10.02
N ALA A 164 20.95 -0.38 -11.16
CA ALA A 164 22.38 -0.73 -11.22
C ALA A 164 23.27 0.26 -10.44
N ASN A 165 23.03 1.56 -10.56
CA ASN A 165 23.80 2.59 -9.83
C ASN A 165 23.63 2.46 -8.31
N THR A 166 22.41 2.16 -7.84
CA THR A 166 22.09 1.94 -6.43
C THR A 166 22.77 0.68 -5.88
N GLN A 167 22.76 -0.41 -6.64
CA GLN A 167 23.49 -1.63 -6.24
C GLN A 167 25.01 -1.40 -6.23
N ALA A 168 25.54 -0.67 -7.21
CA ALA A 168 26.96 -0.33 -7.27
C ALA A 168 27.36 0.55 -6.06
N LEU A 169 26.52 1.52 -5.69
CA LEU A 169 26.68 2.33 -4.47
C LEU A 169 26.76 1.44 -3.22
N TRP A 170 25.75 0.58 -3.02
CA TRP A 170 25.74 -0.36 -1.89
C TRP A 170 27.02 -1.17 -1.81
N ASN A 171 27.49 -1.69 -2.94
CA ASN A 171 28.72 -2.49 -3.03
C ASN A 171 30.01 -1.70 -2.77
N ARG A 172 30.02 -0.37 -2.94
CA ARG A 172 31.16 0.50 -2.60
C ARG A 172 31.23 0.84 -1.11
N MET A 173 30.08 0.87 -0.43
CA MET A 173 30.04 1.22 1.00
C MET A 173 30.81 0.21 1.83
N LYS A 174 31.49 0.70 2.88
CA LYS A 174 32.16 -0.15 3.85
C LYS A 174 31.12 -0.94 4.65
N LYS A 175 31.54 -2.07 5.22
CA LYS A 175 30.67 -2.92 6.05
C LYS A 175 30.02 -2.16 7.22
N THR A 176 30.78 -1.29 7.88
CA THR A 176 30.28 -0.45 8.99
C THR A 176 29.17 0.50 8.52
N ASP A 177 29.35 1.12 7.36
CA ASP A 177 28.39 2.09 6.83
C ASP A 177 27.12 1.39 6.35
N ARG A 178 27.24 0.20 5.75
CA ARG A 178 26.09 -0.65 5.40
C ARG A 178 25.24 -1.00 6.62
N GLN A 179 25.87 -1.29 7.76
CA GLN A 179 25.15 -1.60 8.99
C GLN A 179 24.43 -0.39 9.59
N LEU A 180 25.00 0.81 9.46
CA LEU A 180 24.41 2.05 9.97
C LEU A 180 23.31 2.59 9.04
N PHE A 181 23.52 2.46 7.74
CA PHE A 181 22.64 2.98 6.68
C PHE A 181 22.16 1.84 5.80
N GLU A 182 21.47 0.86 6.38
CA GLU A 182 20.95 -0.28 5.64
C GLU A 182 19.82 0.16 4.70
N PHE A 183 19.96 -0.16 3.41
CA PHE A 183 18.90 0.06 2.42
C PHE A 183 18.86 -1.03 1.34
N SER A 184 19.52 -2.17 1.52
CA SER A 184 19.48 -3.23 0.53
C SER A 184 18.12 -3.92 0.51
N MET A 185 17.44 -3.86 -0.63
CA MET A 185 16.14 -4.53 -0.82
C MET A 185 16.25 -6.06 -0.71
N LYS A 186 17.44 -6.64 -0.97
CA LYS A 186 17.70 -8.10 -0.82
C LYS A 186 17.48 -8.61 0.61
N LEU A 187 17.58 -7.74 1.61
CA LEU A 187 17.40 -8.12 3.02
C LEU A 187 15.95 -7.94 3.50
N VAL A 188 15.07 -7.38 2.67
CA VAL A 188 13.68 -7.18 3.03
C VAL A 188 12.95 -8.53 3.04
N ASN A 189 12.45 -8.89 4.22
CA ASN A 189 11.47 -9.94 4.39
C ASN A 189 10.06 -9.31 4.41
N TRP A 190 9.29 -9.50 3.34
CA TRP A 190 7.97 -8.90 3.23
C TRP A 190 7.01 -9.34 4.34
N ASP A 191 7.06 -10.59 4.80
CA ASP A 191 6.19 -11.03 5.90
C ASP A 191 6.48 -10.29 7.20
N MET A 192 7.76 -10.17 7.57
CA MET A 192 8.19 -9.42 8.75
C MET A 192 7.90 -7.92 8.60
N TYR A 193 8.08 -7.37 7.39
CA TYR A 193 7.72 -5.98 7.08
C TYR A 193 6.23 -5.75 7.33
N PHE A 194 5.31 -6.56 6.79
CA PHE A 194 3.87 -6.39 7.02
C PHE A 194 3.46 -6.64 8.48
N TYR A 195 4.14 -7.54 9.18
CA TYR A 195 3.96 -7.76 10.61
C TYR A 195 4.23 -6.49 11.43
N THR A 196 5.36 -5.81 11.19
CA THR A 196 5.71 -4.58 11.94
C THR A 196 4.96 -3.36 11.41
N TYR A 197 4.82 -3.23 10.08
CA TYR A 197 4.09 -2.15 9.40
C TYR A 197 2.66 -2.02 9.91
N THR A 198 1.91 -3.12 10.01
CA THR A 198 0.51 -3.08 10.46
C THR A 198 0.38 -2.62 11.92
N ARG A 199 1.31 -3.03 12.79
CA ARG A 199 1.40 -2.58 14.19
C ARG A 199 1.77 -1.11 14.28
N GLY A 200 2.78 -0.68 13.53
CA GLY A 200 3.19 0.72 13.43
C GLY A 200 2.06 1.62 12.92
N ALA A 201 1.38 1.21 11.84
CA ALA A 201 0.24 1.94 11.29
C ALA A 201 -0.88 2.09 12.32
N ARG A 202 -1.18 1.05 13.10
CA ARG A 202 -2.17 1.13 14.18
C ARG A 202 -1.76 2.13 15.27
N THR A 203 -0.54 2.02 15.77
CA THR A 203 -0.04 2.88 16.85
C THR A 203 0.09 4.33 16.42
N TYR A 204 0.71 4.61 15.28
CA TYR A 204 1.12 5.96 14.89
C TYR A 204 0.14 6.66 13.94
N LEU A 205 -0.48 5.94 12.99
CA LEU A 205 -1.42 6.55 12.03
C LEU A 205 -2.85 6.53 12.55
N VAL A 206 -3.28 5.37 13.06
CA VAL A 206 -4.63 5.21 13.63
C VAL A 206 -4.71 5.80 15.05
N LYS A 207 -3.55 6.03 15.70
CA LYS A 207 -3.46 6.54 17.08
C LYS A 207 -4.24 5.64 18.05
N ASP A 208 -4.03 4.34 17.92
CA ASP A 208 -4.67 3.33 18.76
C ASP A 208 -3.58 2.40 19.33
N LYS A 209 -3.47 2.35 20.66
CA LYS A 209 -2.41 1.62 21.34
C LYS A 209 -2.66 0.11 21.27
N LEU A 210 -1.58 -0.66 21.36
CA LEU A 210 -1.60 -2.13 21.40
C LEU A 210 -1.68 -2.67 22.82
N ASP A 211 -2.49 -2.03 23.68
CA ASP A 211 -2.80 -2.56 25.01
C ASP A 211 -3.96 -3.58 24.97
N GLU A 212 -4.08 -4.35 26.04
CA GLU A 212 -5.04 -5.46 26.15
C GLU A 212 -6.49 -4.99 26.00
N ASP A 213 -6.85 -3.85 26.59
CA ASP A 213 -8.22 -3.33 26.57
C ASP A 213 -8.61 -2.81 25.18
N SER A 214 -7.71 -2.11 24.49
CA SER A 214 -7.91 -1.73 23.09
C SER A 214 -8.05 -2.94 22.17
N LEU A 215 -7.19 -3.96 22.33
CA LEU A 215 -7.29 -5.21 21.58
C LEU A 215 -8.62 -5.93 21.84
N ARG A 216 -9.09 -5.98 23.09
CA ARG A 216 -10.36 -6.59 23.46
C ARG A 216 -11.54 -5.88 22.79
N ARG A 217 -11.60 -4.54 22.84
CA ARG A 217 -12.64 -3.75 22.13
C ARG A 217 -12.58 -3.95 20.63
N GLY A 218 -11.37 -3.94 20.06
CA GLY A 218 -11.13 -4.16 18.64
C GLY A 218 -11.63 -5.52 18.17
N LYS A 219 -11.31 -6.59 18.91
CA LYS A 219 -11.81 -7.96 18.64
C LYS A 219 -13.34 -8.04 18.71
N ALA A 220 -13.93 -7.47 19.76
CA ALA A 220 -15.40 -7.46 19.92
C ALA A 220 -16.09 -6.71 18.76
N LYS A 221 -15.58 -5.54 18.36
CA LYS A 221 -16.13 -4.79 17.23
C LYS A 221 -15.92 -5.52 15.91
N TYR A 222 -14.74 -6.10 15.71
CA TYR A 222 -14.43 -6.88 14.51
C TYR A 222 -15.40 -8.06 14.35
N TYR A 223 -15.70 -8.79 15.43
CA TYR A 223 -16.69 -9.87 15.41
C TYR A 223 -18.10 -9.37 15.09
N LYS A 224 -18.55 -8.26 15.69
CA LYS A 224 -19.86 -7.66 15.37
C LYS A 224 -19.97 -7.30 13.88
N LEU A 225 -18.91 -6.70 13.32
CA LEU A 225 -18.87 -6.36 11.89
C LEU A 225 -18.78 -7.59 11.00
N PHE A 226 -18.13 -8.66 11.44
CA PHE A 226 -18.12 -9.94 10.76
C PHE A 226 -19.54 -10.51 10.65
N VAL A 227 -20.27 -10.59 11.76
CA VAL A 227 -21.66 -11.07 11.79
C VAL A 227 -22.55 -10.18 10.92
N ALA A 228 -22.46 -8.85 11.06
CA ALA A 228 -23.23 -7.90 10.27
C ALA A 228 -22.97 -8.04 8.76
N HIS A 229 -21.72 -8.32 8.36
CA HIS A 229 -21.37 -8.51 6.96
C HIS A 229 -22.04 -9.75 6.37
N TYR A 230 -21.94 -10.90 7.04
CA TYR A 230 -22.58 -12.12 6.52
C TYR A 230 -24.10 -12.07 6.59
N ALA A 231 -24.68 -11.42 7.61
CA ALA A 231 -26.11 -11.16 7.66
C ALA A 231 -26.58 -10.31 6.46
N LEU A 232 -25.84 -9.24 6.13
CA LEU A 232 -26.11 -8.42 4.95
C LEU A 232 -25.96 -9.21 3.64
N CYS A 233 -24.89 -9.99 3.50
CA CYS A 233 -24.71 -10.86 2.33
C CYS A 233 -25.84 -11.87 2.18
N GLY A 234 -26.25 -12.53 3.27
CA GLY A 234 -27.38 -13.46 3.26
C GLY A 234 -28.70 -12.78 2.88
N LEU A 235 -28.97 -11.59 3.42
CA LEU A 235 -30.14 -10.79 3.06
C LEU A 235 -30.15 -10.42 1.57
N LEU A 236 -29.01 -9.94 1.04
CA LEU A 236 -28.90 -9.58 -0.38
C LEU A 236 -29.11 -10.79 -1.28
N LEU A 237 -28.53 -11.94 -0.95
CA LEU A 237 -28.73 -13.19 -1.69
C LEU A 237 -30.20 -13.64 -1.66
N PHE A 238 -30.86 -13.53 -0.51
CA PHE A 238 -32.28 -13.82 -0.39
C PHE A 238 -33.15 -12.88 -1.24
N LEU A 239 -32.85 -11.59 -1.26
CA LEU A 239 -33.56 -10.62 -2.09
C LEU A 239 -33.37 -10.89 -3.59
N VAL A 240 -32.15 -11.24 -4.02
CA VAL A 240 -31.85 -11.65 -5.41
C VAL A 240 -32.65 -12.90 -5.78
N PHE A 241 -32.68 -13.91 -4.90
CA PHE A 241 -33.47 -15.12 -5.11
C PHE A 241 -34.97 -14.82 -5.24
N LYS A 242 -35.53 -13.98 -4.36
CA LYS A 242 -36.94 -13.57 -4.43
C LYS A 242 -37.27 -12.80 -5.71
N PHE A 243 -36.38 -11.91 -6.14
CA PHE A 243 -36.53 -11.18 -7.40
C PHE A 243 -36.53 -12.13 -8.60
N PHE A 244 -35.62 -13.11 -8.63
CA PHE A 244 -35.61 -14.14 -9.67
C PHE A 244 -36.89 -14.96 -9.72
N MET A 245 -37.39 -15.41 -8.56
CA MET A 245 -38.66 -16.16 -8.47
C MET A 245 -39.87 -15.33 -8.94
N LEU A 246 -39.88 -14.02 -8.64
CA LEU A 246 -40.93 -13.12 -9.11
C LEU A 246 -40.92 -12.99 -10.64
N ILE A 247 -39.76 -12.80 -11.25
CA ILE A 247 -39.63 -12.75 -12.72
C ILE A 247 -40.07 -14.07 -13.34
N PHE A 248 -39.61 -15.20 -12.79
CA PHE A 248 -39.97 -16.52 -13.30
C PHE A 248 -41.49 -16.76 -13.22
N GLY A 249 -42.13 -16.35 -12.13
CA GLY A 249 -43.59 -16.43 -11.99
C GLY A 249 -44.38 -15.44 -12.84
N LEU A 250 -43.76 -14.41 -13.41
CA LEU A 250 -44.38 -13.49 -14.39
C LEU A 250 -44.21 -13.98 -15.83
N LEU A 251 -43.29 -14.91 -16.08
CA LEU A 251 -42.99 -15.46 -17.41
C LEU A 251 -43.72 -16.79 -17.70
N LEU A 252 -44.37 -17.38 -16.70
CA LEU A 252 -45.18 -18.60 -16.74
C LEU A 252 -46.66 -18.24 -16.60
#